data_AF-A0A3D3W2P0-F1
#
_entry.id   AF-A0A3D3W2P0-F1
#
_cell.length_a   1.000
_cell.length_b   1.000
_cell.length_c   1.000
_cell.angle_alpha   90.00
_cell.angle_beta   90.00
_cell.angle_gamma   90.00
#
_symmetry.space_group_name_H-M   'P 1'
#
loop_
_entity.id
_entity.type
_entity.pdbx_description
1 polymer ?
#
loop_
_entity_poly.entity_id
_entity_poly.type
_entity_poly.pdbx_seq_one_letter_code
_entity_poly.pdbx_strand_id
1 'polypeptide(L)'
;MAPTTLAADPENRWYWRSNPVRLEAQSVRDSLLSLSGDIDLSIGGPPVPAGDDSSRRRSLYYFHSHNEYQKFLSMFDDANVLECYRRDDSIVPQ
;
A
#
# COMPACT_ATOMS: atom_id res chain seq x y z
N MET A 1 28.13 10.12 4.61
CA MET A 1 29.17 9.07 4.61
C MET A 1 28.89 8.02 3.52
N ALA A 2 28.58 8.45 2.29
CA ALA A 2 28.22 7.60 1.16
C ALA A 2 29.15 7.60 -0.09
N PRO A 3 30.32 8.30 -0.15
CA PRO A 3 31.07 8.40 -1.40
C PRO A 3 31.85 7.13 -1.76
N THR A 4 32.38 6.40 -0.77
CA THR A 4 33.30 5.28 -1.02
C THR A 4 32.58 4.02 -1.52
N THR A 5 31.43 3.68 -0.94
CA THR A 5 30.63 2.51 -1.35
C THR A 5 29.98 2.69 -2.71
N LEU A 6 29.52 3.91 -3.03
CA LEU A 6 28.96 4.21 -4.35
C LEU A 6 30.01 4.09 -5.48
N ALA A 7 31.26 4.47 -5.23
CA ALA A 7 32.34 4.30 -6.19
C ALA A 7 32.76 2.83 -6.38
N ALA A 8 32.67 2.02 -5.31
CA ALA A 8 33.06 0.60 -5.33
C ALA A 8 32.00 -0.31 -5.98
N ASP A 9 30.72 0.01 -5.83
CA ASP A 9 29.60 -0.75 -6.41
C ASP A 9 28.49 0.18 -6.92
N PRO A 10 28.70 0.87 -8.06
CA PRO A 10 27.72 1.81 -8.62
C PRO A 10 26.42 1.12 -9.03
N GLU A 11 26.53 -0.12 -9.51
CA GLU A 11 25.40 -0.94 -9.96
C GLU A 11 24.67 -1.65 -8.81
N ASN A 12 25.08 -1.43 -7.56
CA ASN A 12 24.46 -2.01 -6.36
C ASN A 12 24.35 -3.56 -6.42
N ARG A 13 25.35 -4.23 -7.02
CA ARG A 13 25.38 -5.70 -7.19
C ARG A 13 25.41 -6.45 -5.87
N TRP A 14 25.94 -5.82 -4.83
CA TRP A 14 26.02 -6.38 -3.48
C TRP A 14 24.88 -5.89 -2.56
N TYR A 15 23.91 -5.15 -3.11
CA TYR A 15 22.73 -4.64 -2.39
C TYR A 15 23.07 -3.83 -1.13
N TRP A 16 24.14 -3.04 -1.16
CA TRP A 16 24.56 -2.19 -0.03
C TRP A 16 23.59 -1.04 0.24
N ARG A 17 22.78 -0.67 -0.75
CA ARG A 17 21.62 0.21 -0.60
C ARG A 17 20.35 -0.49 -1.07
N SER A 18 19.22 -0.14 -0.46
CA SER A 18 17.93 -0.57 -1.02
C SER A 18 17.70 0.11 -2.37
N ASN A 19 17.16 -0.65 -3.34
CA ASN A 19 16.69 -0.06 -4.57
C ASN A 19 15.36 0.65 -4.30
N PRO A 20 15.16 1.88 -4.82
CA PRO A 20 13.89 2.55 -4.68
C PRO A 20 12.81 1.72 -5.37
N VAL A 21 11.81 1.30 -4.59
CA VAL A 21 10.61 0.62 -5.08
C VAL A 21 9.40 1.48 -4.76
N ARG A 22 8.33 1.35 -5.56
CA ARG A 22 7.07 2.00 -5.25
C ARG A 22 6.50 1.35 -3.98
N LEU A 23 6.04 2.19 -3.04
CA LEU A 23 5.45 1.72 -1.80
C LEU A 23 3.93 1.62 -1.96
N GLU A 24 3.38 0.55 -1.39
CA GLU A 24 1.95 0.35 -1.24
C GLU A 24 1.34 1.45 -0.36
N ALA A 25 0.10 1.83 -0.67
CA ALA A 25 -0.63 2.87 0.04
C ALA A 25 -0.77 2.57 1.55
N GLN A 26 -1.02 1.31 1.89
CA GLN A 26 -1.18 0.83 3.26
C GLN A 26 0.13 1.01 4.04
N SER A 27 1.26 0.68 3.41
CA SER A 27 2.60 0.83 4.01
C SER A 27 2.91 2.29 4.31
N VAL A 28 2.55 3.22 3.41
CA VAL A 28 2.72 4.65 3.62
C VAL A 28 1.88 5.16 4.80
N ARG A 29 0.57 4.87 4.78
CA ARG A 29 -0.36 5.33 5.83
C ARG A 29 -0.02 4.76 7.21
N ASP A 30 0.19 3.45 7.29
CA ASP A 30 0.50 2.78 8.56
C ASP A 30 1.86 3.23 9.11
N SER A 31 2.85 3.51 8.26
CA SER A 31 4.13 4.06 8.72
C SER A 31 3.97 5.44 9.33
N LEU A 32 3.15 6.32 8.74
CA LEU A 32 2.89 7.65 9.28
C LEU A 32 2.19 7.58 10.65
N LEU A 33 1.17 6.72 10.78
CA LEU A 33 0.47 6.51 12.06
C LEU A 33 1.37 5.86 13.11
N SER A 34 2.26 4.96 12.69
CA SER A 34 3.24 4.32 13.58
C SER A 34 4.24 5.34 14.10
N LEU A 35 4.76 6.20 13.22
CA LEU A 35 5.70 7.27 13.60
C LEU A 35 5.07 8.33 14.51
N SER A 36 3.77 8.62 14.37
CA SER A 36 3.06 9.52 15.29
C SER A 36 2.70 8.87 16.63
N GLY A 37 2.79 7.54 16.72
CA GLY A 37 2.37 6.78 17.91
C GLY A 37 0.85 6.59 18.02
N ASP A 38 0.09 6.93 16.99
CA ASP A 38 -1.38 6.84 17.01
C ASP A 38 -1.91 5.51 16.48
N ILE A 39 -1.07 4.67 15.86
CA ILE A 39 -1.55 3.46 15.17
C ILE A 39 -2.19 2.46 16.15
N ASP A 40 -3.41 2.01 15.82
CA ASP A 40 -4.04 0.89 16.50
C ASP A 40 -3.64 -0.43 15.85
N LEU A 41 -2.91 -1.25 16.61
CA LEU A 41 -2.40 -2.56 16.22
C LEU A 41 -3.33 -3.72 16.63
N SER A 42 -4.55 -3.43 17.09
CA SER A 42 -5.54 -4.46 17.43
C SER A 42 -5.79 -5.43 16.27
N ILE A 43 -5.77 -6.73 16.60
CA ILE A 43 -5.93 -7.81 15.62
C ILE A 43 -7.38 -8.31 15.63
N GLY A 44 -7.95 -8.45 14.43
CA GLY A 44 -9.34 -8.90 14.27
C GLY A 44 -10.35 -7.78 14.52
N GLY A 45 -11.64 -8.12 14.57
CA GLY A 45 -12.74 -7.15 14.72
C GLY A 45 -13.40 -6.74 13.38
N PRO A 46 -14.49 -5.96 13.41
CA PRO A 46 -15.23 -5.56 12.21
C PRO A 46 -14.39 -4.64 11.31
N PRO A 47 -14.67 -4.57 9.99
CA PRO A 47 -13.98 -3.64 9.11
C PRO A 47 -14.32 -2.18 9.43
N VAL A 48 -13.39 -1.28 9.13
CA VAL A 48 -13.57 0.17 9.21
C VAL A 48 -14.26 0.65 7.93
N PRO A 49 -15.35 1.44 8.01
CA PRO A 49 -15.98 2.02 6.83
C PRO A 49 -14.99 2.86 6.00
N ALA A 50 -15.09 2.78 4.67
CA ALA A 50 -14.16 3.47 3.77
C ALA A 50 -14.14 5.00 3.95
N GLY A 51 -15.26 5.58 4.39
CA GLY A 51 -15.40 7.02 4.65
C GLY A 51 -14.89 7.49 6.02
N ASP A 52 -14.43 6.60 6.91
CA ASP A 52 -13.91 6.99 8.22
C ASP A 52 -12.41 7.34 8.14
N ASP A 53 -12.12 8.61 7.87
CA ASP A 53 -10.75 9.14 7.82
C ASP A 53 -10.12 9.32 9.22
N SER A 54 -10.92 9.27 10.28
CA SER A 54 -10.45 9.47 11.65
C SER A 54 -9.88 8.20 12.28
N SER A 55 -10.29 7.03 11.77
CA SER A 55 -9.82 5.75 12.27
C SER A 55 -8.30 5.64 12.25
N ARG A 56 -7.73 5.25 13.39
CA ARG A 56 -6.29 5.00 13.56
C ARG A 56 -5.90 3.55 13.34
N ARG A 57 -6.86 2.73 12.93
CA ARG A 57 -6.64 1.31 12.68
C ARG A 57 -5.79 1.13 11.43
N ARG A 58 -5.02 0.04 11.43
CA ARG A 58 -4.20 -0.35 10.27
C ARG A 58 -5.04 -0.35 9.00
N SER A 59 -4.44 0.10 7.92
CA SER A 59 -5.09 0.28 6.61
C SER A 59 -5.70 -1.02 6.08
N LEU A 60 -5.11 -2.16 6.46
CA LEU A 60 -5.62 -3.51 6.18
C LEU A 60 -7.07 -3.74 6.64
N TYR A 61 -7.53 -3.05 7.68
CA TYR A 61 -8.87 -3.23 8.25
C TYR A 61 -9.93 -2.36 7.59
N TYR A 62 -9.59 -1.51 6.62
CA TYR A 62 -10.59 -0.77 5.87
C TYR A 62 -11.40 -1.69 4.97
N PHE A 63 -12.69 -1.39 4.88
CA PHE A 63 -13.55 -1.98 3.87
C PHE A 63 -13.12 -1.48 2.48
N HIS A 64 -12.98 -2.41 1.55
CA HIS A 64 -12.67 -2.13 0.15
C HIS A 64 -13.71 -2.79 -0.75
N SER A 65 -14.26 -2.01 -1.67
CA SER A 65 -15.09 -2.47 -2.78
C SER A 65 -14.77 -1.66 -4.03
N HIS A 66 -15.35 -2.03 -5.18
CA HIS A 66 -15.13 -1.32 -6.44
C HIS A 66 -15.52 0.16 -6.37
N ASN A 67 -16.58 0.47 -5.62
CA ASN A 67 -17.15 1.80 -5.54
C ASN A 67 -16.83 2.52 -4.22
N GLU A 68 -16.36 1.79 -3.22
CA GLU A 68 -16.14 2.29 -1.88
C GLU A 68 -14.74 1.92 -1.43
N TYR A 69 -13.87 2.92 -1.34
CA TYR A 69 -12.49 2.78 -0.92
C TYR A 69 -12.05 4.07 -0.22
N GLN A 70 -11.05 3.94 0.64
CA GLN A 70 -10.55 5.05 1.42
C GLN A 70 -9.73 6.00 0.52
N LYS A 71 -10.00 7.30 0.60
CA LYS A 71 -9.47 8.28 -0.37
C LYS A 71 -7.95 8.48 -0.26
N PHE A 72 -7.39 8.47 0.95
CA PHE A 72 -5.94 8.54 1.14
C PHE A 72 -5.24 7.39 0.44
N LEU A 73 -5.77 6.16 0.54
CA LEU A 73 -5.17 4.99 -0.08
C LEU A 73 -5.15 5.14 -1.60
N SER A 74 -6.24 5.62 -2.20
CA SER A 74 -6.34 5.87 -3.65
C SER A 74 -5.36 6.89 -4.22
N MET A 75 -4.71 7.72 -3.39
CA MET A 75 -3.67 8.66 -3.85
C MET A 75 -2.32 7.97 -4.09
N PHE A 76 -2.12 6.77 -3.56
CA PHE A 76 -0.88 6.00 -3.64
C PHE A 76 -1.10 4.70 -4.43
N ASP A 77 -0.25 3.70 -4.21
CA ASP A 77 -0.37 2.39 -4.84
C ASP A 77 -1.32 1.51 -4.02
N ASP A 78 -2.63 1.72 -4.21
CA ASP A 78 -3.68 1.00 -3.49
C ASP A 78 -3.98 -0.36 -4.10
N ALA A 79 -4.57 -1.25 -3.29
CA ALA A 79 -5.06 -2.54 -3.76
C ALA A 79 -6.33 -2.35 -4.62
N ASN A 80 -6.32 -2.89 -5.84
CA ASN A 80 -7.46 -2.82 -6.75
C ASN A 80 -8.22 -4.16 -6.77
N VAL A 81 -9.47 -4.14 -6.33
CA VAL A 81 -10.35 -5.33 -6.31
C VAL A 81 -10.60 -5.94 -7.70
N LEU A 82 -10.43 -5.16 -8.77
CA LEU A 82 -10.63 -5.62 -10.14
C LEU A 82 -9.41 -6.35 -10.73
N GLU A 83 -8.21 -6.18 -10.18
CA GLU A 83 -7.02 -6.87 -10.69
C GLU A 83 -7.10 -8.39 -10.49
N CYS A 84 -7.89 -8.85 -9.52
CA CYS A 84 -8.14 -10.27 -9.30
C CYS A 84 -9.24 -10.85 -10.22
N TYR A 85 -9.99 -10.01 -10.96
CA TYR A 85 -10.99 -10.50 -11.89
C TYR A 85 -10.33 -10.98 -13.19
N ARG A 86 -10.48 -12.28 -13.48
CA ARG A 86 -10.22 -12.80 -14.82
C ARG A 86 -11.40 -12.40 -15.71
N ARG A 87 -11.14 -11.65 -16.78
CA ARG A 87 -12.16 -11.38 -17.80
C ARG A 87 -12.57 -12.71 -18.45
N ASP A 88 -13.86 -12.98 -18.53
CA ASP A 88 -14.39 -14.03 -19.40
C ASP A 88 -14.26 -13.55 -20.85
N ASP A 89 -13.63 -14.37 -21.70
CA ASP A 89 -13.58 -14.12 -23.13
C ASP A 89 -14.98 -14.38 -23.72
N SER A 90 -15.62 -13.32 -24.22
CA SER A 90 -16.89 -13.44 -24.94
C SER A 90 -16.64 -13.98 -26.35
N ILE A 91 -17.31 -15.09 -26.69
CA ILE A 91 -17.33 -15.62 -28.07
C ILE A 91 -18.24 -14.83 -29.02
N VAL A 92 -18.95 -13.81 -28.50
CA VAL A 92 -19.86 -12.96 -29.29
C VAL A 92 -19.11 -11.71 -29.78
N PRO A 93 -19.07 -11.43 -31.09
CA PRO A 93 -18.48 -10.20 -31.64
C PRO A 93 -19.22 -8.95 -31.14
N GLN A 94 -18.47 -7.89 -30.84
CA GLN A 94 -18.98 -6.55 -30.50
C GLN A 94 -19.39 -5.76 -31.74
#